data_AF-A0A7J9GUF8-F1
#
_entry.id   AF-A0A7J9GUF8-F1
#
_cell.length_a   1.000
_cell.length_b   1.000
_cell.length_c   1.000
_cell.angle_alpha   90.00
_cell.angle_beta   90.00
_cell.angle_gamma   90.00
#
_symmetry.space_group_name_H-M   'P 1'
#
loop_
_entity.id
_entity.type
_entity.pdbx_description
1 polymer ?
#
loop_
_entity_poly.entity_id
_entity_poly.type
_entity_poly.pdbx_seq_one_letter_code
_entity_poly.pdbx_strand_id
1 'polypeptide(L)'
;MMRLRTYAGLSLVTTLAVIYHAFNSRGQFYPVMVYLSTSKISLVLLLNMGLVAMCILWQLTKRLFLGSLREAEVERLNEQSWREVMEILFAITIFRQEFSVPFLAMVTALLLIKALHWLAQKRVEYIETTPSVPKLAHVRIVSFLGFLLLLDSLFLYSSIKFLIQTRQASVSIFFAFEYMILATTTVSTFVKYVFYVSDMLMEGQWEKKAVYTFYLELIRDLLHLSMYLCFFLVIFM
;
A
#
# COMPACT_ATOMS: atom_id res chain seq x y z
N MET A 1 -9.86 -20.61 13.61
CA MET A 1 -9.63 -19.68 12.49
C MET A 1 -9.25 -20.47 11.26
N MET A 2 -9.97 -20.31 10.13
CA MET A 2 -9.62 -21.00 8.88
C MET A 2 -8.22 -20.58 8.43
N ARG A 3 -7.38 -21.54 8.04
CA ARG A 3 -6.05 -21.23 7.48
C ARG A 3 -6.24 -20.53 6.15
N LEU A 4 -5.44 -19.50 5.84
CA LEU A 4 -5.55 -18.77 4.57
C LEU A 4 -5.56 -19.71 3.35
N ARG A 5 -4.78 -20.80 3.40
CA ARG A 5 -4.73 -21.81 2.35
C ARG A 5 -6.08 -22.47 2.08
N THR A 6 -6.86 -22.82 3.12
CA THR A 6 -8.17 -23.44 2.94
C THR A 6 -9.19 -22.45 2.40
N TYR A 7 -9.13 -21.21 2.89
CA TYR A 7 -10.00 -20.14 2.39
C TYR A 7 -9.70 -19.77 0.92
N ALA A 8 -8.42 -19.67 0.55
CA ALA A 8 -8.00 -19.42 -0.82
C ALA A 8 -8.40 -20.58 -1.76
N GLY A 9 -8.24 -21.83 -1.31
CA GLY A 9 -8.67 -23.01 -2.07
C GLY A 9 -10.18 -23.03 -2.34
N LEU A 10 -11.00 -22.78 -1.30
CA LEU A 10 -12.46 -22.69 -1.45
C LEU A 10 -12.89 -21.52 -2.35
N SER A 11 -12.23 -20.37 -2.22
CA SER A 11 -12.51 -19.20 -3.06
C SER A 11 -12.16 -19.49 -4.53
N LEU A 12 -11.03 -20.13 -4.81
CA LEU A 12 -10.64 -20.56 -6.15
C LEU A 12 -11.68 -21.49 -6.78
N VAL A 13 -12.10 -22.53 -6.04
CA VAL A 13 -13.09 -23.50 -6.53
C VAL A 13 -14.42 -22.82 -6.85
N THR A 14 -14.90 -21.94 -5.97
CA THR A 14 -16.17 -21.23 -6.19
C THR A 14 -16.11 -20.26 -7.36
N THR A 15 -15.00 -19.53 -7.53
CA THR A 15 -14.80 -18.66 -8.70
C THR A 15 -14.73 -19.46 -10.01
N LEU A 16 -14.00 -20.58 -10.03
CA LEU A 16 -13.92 -21.45 -11.21
C LEU A 16 -15.30 -22.03 -11.57
N ALA A 17 -16.09 -22.44 -10.57
CA ALA A 17 -17.44 -22.95 -10.79
C ALA A 17 -18.37 -21.91 -11.43
N VAL A 18 -18.32 -20.65 -10.97
CA VAL A 18 -19.14 -19.57 -11.55
C VAL A 18 -18.70 -19.20 -12.96
N ILE A 19 -17.38 -19.15 -13.21
CA ILE A 19 -16.86 -18.92 -14.56
C ILE A 19 -17.31 -20.04 -15.49
N TYR A 20 -17.16 -21.31 -15.07
CA TYR A 20 -17.60 -22.47 -15.85
C TYR A 20 -19.10 -22.44 -16.12
N HIS A 21 -19.92 -22.15 -15.11
CA HIS A 21 -21.37 -22.02 -15.28
C HIS A 21 -21.75 -20.93 -16.28
N ALA A 22 -21.07 -19.77 -16.23
CA ALA A 22 -21.32 -18.68 -17.16
C ALA A 22 -20.97 -19.08 -18.60
N PHE A 23 -19.82 -19.72 -18.83
CA PHE A 23 -19.40 -20.22 -20.14
C PHE A 23 -20.36 -21.28 -20.69
N ASN A 24 -20.77 -22.25 -19.87
CA ASN A 24 -21.70 -23.30 -20.29
C ASN A 24 -23.09 -22.75 -20.64
N SER A 25 -23.53 -21.70 -19.96
CA SER A 25 -24.87 -21.12 -20.17
C SER A 25 -24.94 -20.20 -21.39
N ARG A 26 -23.84 -19.53 -21.76
CA ARG A 26 -23.86 -18.47 -22.79
C ARG A 26 -23.03 -18.74 -24.03
N GLY A 27 -22.07 -19.67 -24.00
CA GLY A 27 -21.30 -20.16 -25.15
C GLY A 27 -20.34 -19.16 -25.82
N GLN A 28 -20.63 -17.86 -25.77
CA GLN A 28 -19.86 -16.77 -26.38
C GLN A 28 -19.19 -15.89 -25.32
N PHE A 29 -17.98 -15.39 -25.61
CA PHE A 29 -17.18 -14.61 -24.65
C PHE A 29 -17.86 -13.32 -24.15
N TYR A 30 -18.43 -12.53 -25.05
CA TYR A 30 -19.01 -11.23 -24.68
C TYR A 30 -20.21 -11.36 -23.72
N PRO A 31 -21.23 -12.20 -24.01
CA PRO A 31 -22.33 -12.42 -23.06
C PRO A 31 -21.89 -12.99 -21.70
N VAL A 32 -20.82 -13.79 -21.67
CA VAL A 32 -20.24 -14.32 -20.41
C VAL A 32 -19.66 -13.19 -19.57
N MET A 33 -18.87 -12.30 -20.16
CA MET A 33 -18.30 -11.15 -19.45
C MET A 33 -19.38 -10.21 -18.92
N VAL A 34 -20.43 -9.96 -19.72
CA VAL A 34 -21.58 -9.17 -19.27
C VAL A 34 -22.30 -9.84 -18.10
N TYR A 35 -22.49 -11.16 -18.12
CA TYR A 35 -23.09 -11.88 -17.00
C TYR A 35 -22.26 -11.77 -15.73
N LEU A 36 -20.94 -11.97 -15.84
CA LEU A 36 -20.02 -11.91 -14.71
C LEU A 36 -19.97 -10.51 -14.08
N SER A 37 -20.06 -9.44 -14.89
CA SER A 37 -20.03 -8.06 -14.41
C SER A 37 -21.38 -7.53 -13.91
N THR A 38 -22.51 -8.11 -14.35
CA THR A 38 -23.85 -7.64 -13.98
C THR A 38 -24.48 -8.43 -12.84
N SER A 39 -24.20 -9.74 -12.73
CA SER A 39 -24.74 -10.56 -11.66
C SER A 39 -24.06 -10.24 -10.33
N LYS A 40 -24.85 -9.86 -9.33
CA LYS A 40 -24.35 -9.49 -7.99
C LYS A 40 -23.55 -10.63 -7.34
N ILE A 41 -24.00 -11.88 -7.52
CA ILE A 41 -23.37 -13.05 -6.92
C ILE A 41 -22.01 -13.33 -7.58
N SER A 42 -21.93 -13.29 -8.91
CA SER A 42 -20.65 -13.48 -9.61
C SER A 42 -19.67 -12.37 -9.28
N LEU A 43 -20.15 -11.12 -9.20
CA LEU A 43 -19.31 -9.98 -8.85
C LEU A 43 -18.73 -10.13 -7.44
N VAL A 44 -19.53 -10.51 -6.43
CA VAL A 44 -19.04 -10.76 -5.07
C VAL A 44 -18.00 -11.87 -5.03
N LEU A 45 -18.21 -12.97 -5.74
CA LEU A 45 -17.25 -14.08 -5.79
C LEU A 45 -15.95 -13.70 -6.51
N LEU A 46 -16.03 -12.89 -7.56
CA LEU A 46 -14.85 -12.35 -8.24
C LEU A 46 -14.08 -11.36 -7.36
N LEU A 47 -14.77 -10.49 -6.62
CA LEU A 47 -14.13 -9.57 -5.67
C LEU A 47 -13.46 -10.32 -4.52
N ASN A 48 -14.11 -11.35 -4.00
CA ASN A 48 -13.53 -12.24 -3.00
C ASN A 48 -12.23 -12.89 -3.51
N MET A 49 -12.21 -13.34 -4.77
CA MET A 49 -11.00 -13.86 -5.39
C MET A 49 -9.91 -12.78 -5.56
N GLY A 50 -10.31 -11.55 -5.87
CA GLY A 50 -9.40 -10.39 -5.88
C GLY A 50 -8.75 -10.15 -4.52
N LEU A 51 -9.51 -10.20 -3.42
CA LEU A 51 -8.98 -10.09 -2.06
C LEU A 51 -8.00 -11.23 -1.74
N VAL A 52 -8.32 -12.47 -2.14
CA VAL A 52 -7.40 -13.62 -1.97
C VAL A 52 -6.10 -13.38 -2.73
N ALA A 53 -6.16 -12.89 -3.96
CA ALA A 53 -4.97 -12.56 -4.75
C ALA A 53 -4.10 -11.50 -4.03
N MET A 54 -4.72 -10.45 -3.48
CA MET A 54 -4.03 -9.43 -2.68
C MET A 54 -3.39 -10.02 -1.42
N CYS A 55 -4.05 -10.94 -0.72
CA CYS A 55 -3.46 -11.64 0.43
C CYS A 55 -2.28 -12.55 0.02
N ILE A 56 -2.31 -13.16 -1.16
CA ILE A 56 -1.19 -13.95 -1.69
C ILE A 56 -0.02 -13.02 -2.03
N LEU A 57 -0.27 -11.88 -2.68
CA LEU A 57 0.74 -10.86 -2.96
C LEU A 57 1.40 -10.35 -1.67
N TRP A 58 0.61 -10.07 -0.63
CA TRP A 58 1.12 -9.74 0.70
C TRP A 58 2.10 -10.80 1.23
N GLN A 59 1.71 -12.07 1.19
CA GLN A 59 2.56 -13.16 1.68
C GLN A 59 3.83 -13.31 0.87
N LEU A 60 3.77 -13.10 -0.44
CA LEU A 60 4.91 -13.14 -1.34
C LEU A 60 5.89 -12.00 -1.02
N THR A 61 5.41 -10.75 -0.93
CA THR A 61 6.25 -9.60 -0.57
C THR A 61 6.87 -9.78 0.81
N LYS A 62 6.08 -10.21 1.81
CA LYS A 62 6.57 -10.54 3.14
C LYS A 62 7.68 -11.60 3.08
N ARG A 63 7.47 -12.69 2.35
CA ARG A 63 8.45 -13.79 2.29
C ARG A 63 9.73 -13.40 1.57
N LEU A 64 9.64 -12.59 0.51
CA LEU A 64 10.79 -12.14 -0.27
C LEU A 64 11.66 -11.14 0.49
N PHE A 65 11.05 -10.11 1.08
CA PHE A 65 11.79 -8.98 1.66
C PHE A 65 11.93 -9.03 3.18
N LEU A 66 10.87 -9.41 3.91
CA LEU A 66 10.75 -9.21 5.36
C LEU A 66 11.02 -10.47 6.19
N GLY A 67 10.72 -11.65 5.65
CA GLY A 67 10.81 -12.92 6.37
C GLY A 67 9.73 -13.09 7.46
N SER A 68 10.15 -13.42 8.68
CA SER A 68 9.26 -13.57 9.83
C SER A 68 8.97 -12.22 10.49
N LEU A 69 7.69 -11.87 10.59
CA LEU A 69 7.22 -10.66 11.28
C LEU A 69 7.44 -10.80 12.79
N ARG A 70 7.88 -9.70 13.42
CA ARG A 70 8.09 -9.61 14.87
C ARG A 70 6.83 -9.06 15.54
N GLU A 71 6.69 -9.29 16.84
CA GLU A 71 5.51 -8.84 17.59
C GLU A 71 5.30 -7.32 17.51
N ALA A 72 6.37 -6.53 17.69
CA ALA A 72 6.31 -5.07 17.56
C ALA A 72 5.87 -4.59 16.16
N GLU A 73 6.13 -5.36 15.11
CA GLU A 73 5.67 -5.03 13.75
C GLU A 73 4.20 -5.34 13.56
N VAL A 74 3.74 -6.46 14.13
CA VAL A 74 2.33 -6.87 14.11
C VAL A 74 1.47 -5.90 14.92
N GLU A 75 1.96 -5.49 16.09
CA GLU A 75 1.29 -4.51 16.94
C GLU A 75 1.15 -3.15 16.24
N ARG A 76 2.25 -2.62 15.70
CA ARG A 76 2.24 -1.37 14.93
C ARG A 76 1.29 -1.45 13.73
N LEU A 77 1.28 -2.58 13.03
CA LEU A 77 0.39 -2.82 11.89
C LEU A 77 -1.07 -2.80 12.33
N ASN A 78 -1.40 -3.48 13.43
CA ASN A 78 -2.76 -3.53 13.96
C ASN A 78 -3.27 -2.14 14.36
N GLU A 79 -2.50 -1.41 15.16
CA GLU A 79 -2.85 -0.06 15.60
C GLU A 79 -3.10 0.90 14.43
N GLN A 80 -2.19 0.91 13.45
CA GLN A 80 -2.30 1.83 12.32
C GLN A 80 -3.40 1.42 11.36
N SER A 81 -3.58 0.12 11.13
CA SER A 81 -4.63 -0.38 10.24
C SER A 81 -6.01 0.06 10.69
N TRP A 82 -6.29 0.02 12.00
CA TRP A 82 -7.58 0.47 12.53
C TRP A 82 -7.78 1.98 12.32
N ARG A 83 -6.76 2.80 12.59
CA ARG A 83 -6.82 4.25 12.37
C ARG A 83 -7.10 4.59 10.90
N GLU A 84 -6.42 3.91 9.99
CA GLU A 84 -6.48 4.21 8.55
C GLU A 84 -7.78 3.72 7.93
N VAL A 85 -8.33 2.61 8.42
CA VAL A 85 -9.69 2.20 8.07
C VAL A 85 -10.69 3.28 8.46
N MET A 86 -10.55 3.90 9.64
CA MET A 86 -11.44 5.00 10.06
C MET A 86 -11.28 6.25 9.18
N GLU A 87 -10.05 6.62 8.81
CA GLU A 87 -9.80 7.76 7.90
C GLU A 87 -10.40 7.52 6.50
N ILE A 88 -10.25 6.31 5.97
CA ILE A 88 -10.84 5.94 4.69
C ILE A 88 -12.37 5.92 4.77
N LEU A 89 -12.95 5.40 5.86
CA LEU A 89 -14.40 5.46 6.07
C LEU A 89 -14.89 6.91 6.07
N PHE A 90 -14.16 7.83 6.70
CA PHE A 90 -14.46 9.25 6.65
C PHE A 90 -14.36 9.81 5.23
N ALA A 91 -13.29 9.51 4.49
CA ALA A 91 -13.13 9.93 3.09
C ALA A 91 -14.26 9.41 2.18
N ILE A 92 -14.74 8.18 2.41
CA ILE A 92 -15.87 7.59 1.66
C ILE A 92 -17.15 8.41 1.88
N THR A 93 -17.35 9.01 3.05
CA THR A 93 -18.53 9.85 3.28
C THR A 93 -18.49 11.15 2.47
N ILE A 94 -17.30 11.73 2.29
CA ILE A 94 -17.08 12.93 1.47
C ILE A 94 -17.32 12.60 -0.01
N PHE A 95 -16.77 11.48 -0.49
CA PHE A 95 -16.84 11.07 -1.90
C PHE A 95 -17.93 10.02 -2.19
N ARG A 96 -19.03 10.04 -1.43
CA ARG A 96 -20.06 8.99 -1.48
C ARG A 96 -20.62 8.76 -2.89
N GLN A 97 -20.69 9.80 -3.73
CA GLN A 97 -21.22 9.72 -5.09
C GLN A 97 -20.32 8.91 -6.05
N GLU A 98 -19.03 8.79 -5.75
CA GLU A 98 -18.04 8.09 -6.59
C GLU A 98 -17.81 6.63 -6.14
N PHE A 99 -18.63 6.12 -5.22
CA PHE A 99 -18.50 4.76 -4.72
C PHE A 99 -18.73 3.73 -5.84
N SER A 100 -17.66 3.02 -6.18
CA SER A 100 -17.65 2.05 -7.28
C SER A 100 -16.76 0.84 -6.95
N VAL A 101 -16.90 -0.23 -7.72
CA VAL A 101 -16.07 -1.44 -7.55
C VAL A 101 -14.56 -1.15 -7.77
N PRO A 102 -14.14 -0.40 -8.81
CA PRO A 102 -12.74 0.00 -8.96
C PRO A 102 -12.24 0.86 -7.79
N PHE A 103 -13.09 1.75 -7.27
CA PHE A 103 -12.75 2.54 -6.08
C PHE A 103 -12.43 1.66 -4.87
N LEU A 104 -13.26 0.65 -4.59
CA LEU A 104 -12.99 -0.31 -3.51
C LEU A 104 -11.68 -1.09 -3.72
N ALA A 105 -11.37 -1.44 -4.97
CA ALA A 105 -10.09 -2.06 -5.31
C ALA A 105 -8.89 -1.13 -5.07
N MET A 106 -9.02 0.17 -5.39
CA MET A 106 -7.99 1.17 -5.11
C MET A 106 -7.78 1.40 -3.61
N VAL A 107 -8.87 1.47 -2.82
CA VAL A 107 -8.81 1.58 -1.35
C VAL A 107 -8.08 0.39 -0.74
N THR A 108 -8.44 -0.83 -1.15
CA THR A 108 -7.81 -2.05 -0.63
C THR A 108 -6.35 -2.18 -1.04
N ALA A 109 -5.99 -1.75 -2.26
CA ALA A 109 -4.60 -1.65 -2.68
C ALA A 109 -3.80 -0.61 -1.88
N LEU A 110 -4.38 0.58 -1.65
CA LEU A 110 -3.74 1.63 -0.86
C LEU A 110 -3.46 1.15 0.58
N LEU A 111 -4.44 0.53 1.23
CA LEU A 111 -4.27 -0.05 2.58
C LEU A 111 -3.16 -1.10 2.61
N LEU A 112 -3.07 -1.94 1.59
CA LEU A 112 -2.02 -2.95 1.48
C LEU A 112 -0.63 -2.30 1.36
N ILE A 113 -0.51 -1.27 0.52
CA ILE A 113 0.76 -0.57 0.29
C ILE A 113 1.17 0.21 1.55
N LYS A 114 0.23 0.90 2.21
CA LYS A 114 0.43 1.56 3.51
C LYS A 114 0.92 0.58 4.59
N ALA A 115 0.31 -0.60 4.66
CA ALA A 115 0.75 -1.66 5.57
C ALA A 115 2.20 -2.09 5.31
N LEU A 116 2.62 -2.21 4.05
CA LEU A 116 4.02 -2.52 3.70
C LEU A 116 4.98 -1.40 4.11
N HIS A 117 4.57 -0.13 4.01
CA HIS A 117 5.36 1.02 4.44
C HIS A 117 5.57 1.04 5.96
N TRP A 118 4.54 0.78 6.75
CA TRP A 118 4.69 0.72 8.22
C TRP A 118 5.65 -0.39 8.65
N LEU A 119 5.60 -1.53 7.95
CA LEU A 119 6.56 -2.62 8.16
C LEU A 119 7.98 -2.20 7.77
N ALA A 120 8.16 -1.49 6.65
CA ALA A 120 9.46 -0.99 6.23
C ALA A 120 10.06 -0.04 7.27
N GLN A 121 9.27 0.91 7.77
CA GLN A 121 9.69 1.87 8.81
C GLN A 121 10.13 1.14 10.09
N LYS A 122 9.32 0.20 10.60
CA LYS A 122 9.68 -0.59 11.79
C LYS A 122 10.88 -1.50 11.60
N ARG A 123 11.14 -1.96 10.37
CA ARG A 123 12.34 -2.73 10.05
C ARG A 123 13.58 -1.86 10.03
N VAL A 124 13.50 -0.65 9.48
CA VAL A 124 14.59 0.32 9.49
C VAL A 124 14.95 0.72 10.93
N GLU A 125 13.97 1.10 11.75
CA GLU A 125 14.16 1.43 13.18
C GLU A 125 14.85 0.28 13.96
N TYR A 126 14.50 -0.97 13.63
CA TYR A 126 15.14 -2.11 14.26
C TYR A 126 16.58 -2.34 13.82
N ILE A 127 16.86 -2.18 12.52
CA ILE A 127 18.22 -2.31 12.01
C ILE A 127 19.11 -1.23 12.66
N GLU A 128 18.58 -0.03 12.83
CA GLU A 128 19.27 1.08 13.51
C GLU A 128 19.63 0.78 14.96
N THR A 129 18.76 0.08 15.69
CA THR A 129 18.96 -0.25 17.11
C THR A 129 19.71 -1.56 17.35
N THR A 130 19.92 -2.37 16.32
CA THR A 130 20.58 -3.68 16.45
C THR A 130 22.08 -3.56 16.18
N PRO A 131 22.96 -4.01 17.10
CA PRO A 131 24.40 -3.75 17.04
C PRO A 131 25.15 -4.51 15.94
N SER A 132 24.60 -5.62 15.43
CA SER A 132 25.20 -6.33 14.29
C SER A 132 24.12 -6.95 13.41
N VAL A 133 24.06 -6.49 12.15
CA VAL A 133 23.10 -6.93 11.16
C VAL A 133 23.85 -7.52 9.96
N PRO A 134 23.45 -8.69 9.43
CA PRO A 134 24.15 -9.29 8.29
C PRO A 134 23.98 -8.42 7.04
N LYS A 135 25.00 -8.35 6.18
CA LYS A 135 24.97 -7.60 4.90
C LYS A 135 23.76 -7.93 4.02
N LEU A 136 23.30 -9.18 4.05
CA LEU A 136 22.12 -9.63 3.33
C LEU A 136 20.83 -8.91 3.78
N ALA A 137 20.71 -8.58 5.06
CA ALA A 137 19.56 -7.82 5.56
C ALA A 137 19.60 -6.36 5.09
N HIS A 138 20.79 -5.76 4.96
CA HIS A 138 20.94 -4.43 4.36
C HIS A 138 20.49 -4.41 2.89
N VAL A 139 20.92 -5.40 2.09
CA VAL A 139 20.49 -5.52 0.69
C VAL A 139 18.97 -5.72 0.60
N ARG A 140 18.39 -6.57 1.46
CA ARG A 140 16.94 -6.81 1.49
C ARG A 140 16.16 -5.53 1.80
N ILE A 141 16.53 -4.76 2.82
CA ILE A 141 15.77 -3.55 3.17
C ILE A 141 15.92 -2.46 2.10
N VAL A 142 17.11 -2.28 1.53
CA VAL A 142 17.33 -1.31 0.43
C VAL A 142 16.50 -1.71 -0.79
N SER A 143 16.52 -2.99 -1.16
CA SER A 143 15.69 -3.49 -2.27
C SER A 143 14.18 -3.36 -1.99
N PHE A 144 13.76 -3.50 -0.74
CA PHE A 144 12.37 -3.35 -0.33
C PHE A 144 11.91 -1.88 -0.41
N LEU A 145 12.73 -0.94 0.07
CA LEU A 145 12.46 0.50 -0.05
C LEU A 145 12.42 0.94 -1.52
N GLY A 146 13.33 0.42 -2.36
CA GLY A 146 13.30 0.67 -3.80
C GLY A 146 12.05 0.11 -4.48
N PHE A 147 11.61 -1.09 -4.09
CA PHE A 147 10.36 -1.69 -4.56
C PHE A 147 9.13 -0.87 -4.16
N LEU A 148 9.07 -0.38 -2.92
CA LEU A 148 7.98 0.48 -2.46
C LEU A 148 7.93 1.80 -3.23
N LEU A 149 9.08 2.47 -3.40
CA LEU A 149 9.14 3.72 -4.15
C LEU A 149 8.69 3.54 -5.62
N LEU A 150 9.04 2.41 -6.22
CA LEU A 150 8.59 2.06 -7.57
C LEU A 150 7.06 1.86 -7.61
N LEU A 151 6.49 1.12 -6.65
CA LEU A 151 5.04 0.95 -6.55
C LEU A 151 4.33 2.29 -6.39
N ASP A 152 4.78 3.13 -5.46
CA ASP A 152 4.18 4.45 -5.21
C ASP A 152 4.21 5.31 -6.47
N SER A 153 5.34 5.31 -7.18
CA SER A 153 5.51 6.06 -8.43
C SER A 153 4.58 5.55 -9.54
N LEU A 154 4.39 4.22 -9.67
CA LEU A 154 3.48 3.64 -10.66
C LEU A 154 2.01 4.00 -10.37
N PHE A 155 1.58 3.88 -9.11
CA PHE A 155 0.21 4.21 -8.71
C PHE A 155 -0.05 5.72 -8.79
N LEU A 156 0.91 6.55 -8.40
CA LEU A 156 0.84 8.00 -8.55
C LEU A 156 0.75 8.40 -10.02
N TYR A 157 1.59 7.83 -10.89
CA TYR A 157 1.53 8.09 -12.33
C TYR A 157 0.17 7.70 -12.92
N SER A 158 -0.37 6.53 -12.53
CA SER A 158 -1.69 6.10 -12.98
C SER A 158 -2.80 7.07 -12.55
N SER A 159 -2.77 7.51 -11.29
CA SER A 159 -3.76 8.46 -10.75
C SER A 159 -3.68 9.84 -11.42
N ILE A 160 -2.46 10.35 -11.63
CA ILE A 160 -2.25 11.64 -12.33
C ILE A 160 -2.68 11.53 -13.79
N LYS A 161 -2.33 10.43 -14.48
CA LYS A 161 -2.75 10.20 -15.87
C LYS A 161 -4.26 10.17 -16.00
N PHE A 162 -4.95 9.49 -15.08
CA PHE A 162 -6.41 9.47 -15.05
C PHE A 162 -6.97 10.87 -14.81
N LEU A 163 -6.42 11.62 -13.86
CA LEU A 163 -6.83 13.00 -13.55
C LEU A 163 -6.69 13.93 -14.76
N ILE A 164 -5.58 13.85 -15.50
CA ILE A 164 -5.34 14.67 -16.69
C ILE A 164 -6.35 14.35 -17.80
N GLN A 165 -6.72 13.07 -17.95
CA GLN A 165 -7.62 12.62 -18.99
C GLN A 165 -9.08 12.99 -18.70
N THR A 166 -9.53 12.84 -17.46
CA THR A 166 -10.92 13.14 -17.08
C THR A 166 -11.15 14.61 -16.77
N ARG A 167 -10.11 15.36 -16.36
CA ARG A 167 -10.16 16.77 -15.91
C ARG A 167 -11.22 17.05 -14.84
N GLN A 168 -11.67 16.02 -14.15
CA GLN A 168 -12.64 16.13 -13.06
C GLN A 168 -11.92 15.95 -11.74
N ALA A 169 -12.13 16.91 -10.83
CA ALA A 169 -11.74 16.76 -9.44
C ALA A 169 -12.55 15.61 -8.85
N SER A 170 -11.90 14.45 -8.78
CA SER A 170 -12.49 13.18 -8.40
C SER A 170 -11.62 12.52 -7.34
N VAL A 171 -12.08 11.40 -6.78
CA VAL A 171 -11.37 10.57 -5.82
C VAL A 171 -9.93 10.22 -6.24
N SER A 172 -9.62 10.26 -7.54
CA SER A 172 -8.26 10.05 -8.05
C SER A 172 -7.25 11.08 -7.51
N ILE A 173 -7.70 12.30 -7.18
CA ILE A 173 -6.87 13.32 -6.51
C ILE A 173 -6.50 12.84 -5.10
N PHE A 174 -7.47 12.35 -4.33
CA PHE A 174 -7.22 11.81 -2.99
C PHE A 174 -6.15 10.72 -3.03
N PHE A 175 -6.29 9.75 -3.94
CA PHE A 175 -5.27 8.72 -4.11
C PHE A 175 -3.91 9.27 -4.57
N ALA A 176 -3.87 10.26 -5.46
CA ALA A 176 -2.61 10.87 -5.89
C ALA A 176 -1.86 11.51 -4.71
N PHE A 177 -2.56 12.23 -3.82
CA PHE A 177 -1.97 12.79 -2.61
C PHE A 177 -1.49 11.70 -1.65
N GLU A 178 -2.30 10.67 -1.41
CA GLU A 178 -1.92 9.55 -0.56
C GLU A 178 -0.63 8.85 -1.07
N TYR A 179 -0.56 8.53 -2.36
CA TYR A 179 0.65 7.93 -2.94
C TYR A 179 1.86 8.87 -2.93
N MET A 180 1.66 10.19 -3.02
CA MET A 180 2.73 11.18 -2.89
C MET A 180 3.27 11.28 -1.46
N ILE A 181 2.38 11.22 -0.46
CA ILE A 181 2.75 11.17 0.95
C ILE A 181 3.55 9.89 1.22
N LEU A 182 3.11 8.75 0.68
CA LEU A 182 3.86 7.49 0.78
C LEU A 182 5.25 7.59 0.14
N ALA A 183 5.34 8.08 -1.10
CA ALA A 183 6.62 8.25 -1.80
C ALA A 183 7.59 9.14 -1.01
N THR A 184 7.12 10.28 -0.49
CA THR A 184 7.95 11.18 0.34
C THR A 184 8.35 10.55 1.67
N THR A 185 7.50 9.74 2.31
CA THR A 185 7.90 8.95 3.49
C THR A 185 8.99 7.96 3.15
N THR A 186 8.90 7.26 2.03
CA THR A 186 9.88 6.27 1.59
C THR A 186 11.23 6.90 1.30
N VAL A 187 11.25 8.05 0.62
CA VAL A 187 12.49 8.83 0.40
C VAL A 187 13.10 9.28 1.72
N SER A 188 12.28 9.80 2.64
CA SER A 188 12.73 10.20 3.98
C SER A 188 13.35 9.01 4.75
N THR A 189 12.66 7.87 4.80
CA THR A 189 13.17 6.64 5.43
C THR A 189 14.44 6.12 4.75
N PHE A 190 14.52 6.19 3.42
CA PHE A 190 15.72 5.80 2.68
C PHE A 190 16.93 6.69 3.03
N VAL A 191 16.74 8.00 3.10
CA VAL A 191 17.84 8.92 3.47
C VAL A 191 18.24 8.75 4.94
N LYS A 192 17.30 8.53 5.87
CA LYS A 192 17.64 8.13 7.26
C LYS A 192 18.47 6.87 7.30
N TYR A 193 18.10 5.87 6.50
CA TYR A 193 18.85 4.63 6.40
C TYR A 193 20.27 4.85 5.85
N VAL A 194 20.44 5.74 4.87
CA VAL A 194 21.77 6.16 4.38
C VAL A 194 22.56 6.82 5.51
N PHE A 195 21.94 7.68 6.33
CA PHE A 195 22.62 8.28 7.47
C PHE A 195 23.10 7.23 8.48
N TYR A 196 22.28 6.24 8.76
CA TYR A 196 22.66 5.12 9.62
C TYR A 196 23.85 4.32 9.06
N VAL A 197 23.84 3.98 7.76
CA VAL A 197 24.95 3.23 7.14
C VAL A 197 26.24 4.05 7.15
N SER A 198 26.16 5.36 6.87
CA SER A 198 27.33 6.25 6.94
C SER A 198 27.90 6.36 8.36
N ASP A 199 27.03 6.46 9.37
CA ASP A 199 27.45 6.49 10.78
C ASP A 199 28.12 5.18 11.20
N MET A 200 27.59 4.04 10.75
CA MET A 200 28.19 2.72 10.98
C MET A 200 29.60 2.62 10.33
N LEU A 201 29.79 3.21 9.15
CA LEU A 201 31.11 3.26 8.49
C LEU A 201 32.10 4.19 9.19
N MET A 202 31.60 5.22 9.88
CA MET A 202 32.40 6.15 10.69
C MET A 202 32.59 5.68 12.14
N GLU A 203 32.29 4.41 12.44
CA GLU A 203 32.39 3.84 13.79
C GLU A 203 31.61 4.64 14.86
N GLY A 204 30.50 5.28 14.48
CA GLY A 204 29.67 6.07 15.38
C GLY A 204 30.21 7.47 15.72
N GLN A 205 31.25 7.94 15.01
CA GLN A 205 31.85 9.25 15.25
C GLN A 205 31.06 10.43 14.63
N TRP A 206 29.85 10.21 14.11
CA TRP A 206 29.10 11.27 13.45
C TRP A 206 28.25 12.11 14.43
N GLU A 207 28.89 13.07 15.09
CA GLU A 207 28.24 13.94 16.10
C GLU A 207 27.03 14.73 15.56
N LYS A 208 27.05 15.11 14.28
CA LYS A 208 25.98 15.91 13.65
C LYS A 208 24.80 15.11 13.11
N LYS A 209 24.82 13.77 13.22
CA LYS A 209 23.75 12.89 12.70
C LYS A 209 22.36 13.26 13.19
N ALA A 210 22.23 13.54 14.49
CA ALA A 210 20.95 13.88 15.11
C ALA A 210 20.36 15.18 14.51
N VAL A 211 21.21 16.17 14.24
CA VAL A 211 20.80 17.44 13.64
C VAL A 211 20.32 17.25 12.20
N TYR A 212 21.03 16.49 11.37
CA TYR A 212 20.60 16.19 10.00
C TYR A 212 19.32 15.34 9.95
N THR A 213 19.18 14.39 10.86
CA THR A 213 17.97 13.56 10.99
C THR A 213 16.77 14.42 11.36
N PHE A 214 16.94 15.37 12.30
CA PHE A 214 15.92 16.33 12.67
C PHE A 214 15.49 17.22 11.49
N TYR A 215 16.44 17.78 10.73
CA TYR A 215 16.10 18.60 9.56
C TYR A 215 15.33 17.81 8.50
N LEU A 216 15.71 16.55 8.28
CA LEU A 216 15.02 15.67 7.35
C LEU A 216 13.58 15.36 7.81
N GLU A 217 13.36 15.12 9.09
CA GLU A 217 12.02 14.94 9.66
C GLU A 217 11.19 16.21 9.53
N LEU A 218 11.77 17.36 9.86
CA LEU A 218 11.10 18.66 9.75
C LEU A 218 10.67 18.96 8.30
N ILE A 219 11.54 18.73 7.32
CA ILE A 219 11.22 18.93 5.90
C ILE A 219 10.11 17.97 5.46
N ARG A 220 10.18 16.69 5.85
CA ARG A 220 9.14 15.71 5.55
C ARG A 220 7.78 16.16 6.11
N ASP A 221 7.75 16.55 7.37
CA ASP A 221 6.51 16.93 8.05
C ASP A 221 5.91 18.22 7.48
N LEU A 222 6.76 19.19 7.11
CA LEU A 222 6.33 20.41 6.42
C LEU A 222 5.76 20.09 5.03
N LEU A 223 6.41 19.19 4.27
CA LEU A 223 5.90 18.73 2.98
C LEU A 223 4.54 18.07 3.14
N HIS A 224 4.38 17.15 4.10
CA HIS A 224 3.08 16.51 4.37
C HIS A 224 2.00 17.53 4.73
N LEU A 225 2.30 18.47 5.63
CA LEU A 225 1.36 19.52 6.01
C LEU A 225 0.93 20.35 4.79
N SER A 226 1.89 20.76 3.94
CA SER A 226 1.58 21.49 2.71
C SER A 226 0.71 20.70 1.75
N MET A 227 0.94 19.38 1.62
CA MET A 227 0.14 18.52 0.75
C MET A 227 -1.28 18.36 1.27
N TYR A 228 -1.47 18.18 2.58
CA TYR A 228 -2.79 18.14 3.18
C TYR A 228 -3.53 19.47 3.03
N LEU A 229 -2.84 20.61 3.22
CA LEU A 229 -3.43 21.94 3.02
C LEU A 229 -3.87 22.11 1.56
N CYS A 230 -3.02 21.74 0.60
CA CYS A 230 -3.36 21.78 -0.82
C CYS A 230 -4.57 20.89 -1.14
N PHE A 231 -4.60 19.67 -0.61
CA PHE A 231 -5.73 18.75 -0.77
C PHE A 231 -7.05 19.34 -0.26
N PHE A 232 -7.03 19.95 0.93
CA PHE A 232 -8.23 20.62 1.46
C PHE A 232 -8.67 21.81 0.63
N LEU A 233 -7.74 22.65 0.16
CA LEU A 233 -8.07 23.76 -0.75
C LEU A 233 -8.72 23.25 -2.03
N VAL A 234 -8.19 22.19 -2.63
CA VAL A 234 -8.73 21.62 -3.88
C VAL A 234 -10.13 21.02 -3.70
N ILE A 235 -10.47 20.50 -2.52
CA ILE A 235 -11.80 19.93 -2.26
C ILE A 235 -12.85 20.99 -1.94
N PHE A 236 -12.46 22.04 -1.22
CA PHE A 236 -13.40 23.05 -0.73
C PHE A 236 -13.55 24.27 -1.65
N MET A 237 -12.68 24.43 -2.65
CA MET A 237 -12.83 25.44 -3.72
C MET A 237 -13.56 24.86 -4.94
#